data_AF-A0A1Z4LLH5-F1
#
_entry.id   AF-A0A1Z4LLH5-F1
#
_cell.length_a   1.000
_cell.length_b   1.000
_cell.length_c   1.000
_cell.angle_alpha   90.00
_cell.angle_beta   90.00
_cell.angle_gamma   90.00
#
_symmetry.space_group_name_H-M   'P 1'
#
loop_
_entity.id
_entity.type
_entity.pdbx_description
1 polymer ?
#
loop_
_entity_poly.entity_id
_entity_poly.type
_entity_poly.pdbx_seq_one_letter_code
_entity_poly.pdbx_strand_id
1 'polypeptide(L)'
;MSSRFKVTEKGREIVRQAREKMGWKTTNPGNHEPLVAASKILNPDTVIYENAYYGEVYADGINTSSWKRFLEGHKVAERVFCAYCSVLKVELKDVIDLSETEGSIPFVLLPLTSDPQDTSVFISVKIPDGTIMERGEEFIQAWKIRNTGNVIWRNRKLTRQGACKGLGLISSPRHVKIPLTNPGESVEISVKLKAPEVETTTYALWKMTLNDELCFPDRYKHGLFTVIHVL
;
A
#
# COMPACT_ATOMS: atom_id res chain seq x y z
N MET A 1 -15.03 1.17 -5.11
CA MET A 1 -15.15 -0.25 -4.71
C MET A 1 -14.72 -1.12 -5.88
N SER A 2 -13.44 -1.53 -5.93
CA SER A 2 -12.86 -2.26 -7.07
C SER A 2 -13.39 -3.71 -7.12
N SER A 3 -13.95 -4.11 -8.26
CA SER A 3 -14.57 -5.42 -8.53
C SER A 3 -13.56 -6.51 -8.97
N ARG A 4 -12.28 -6.18 -9.08
CA ARG A 4 -11.30 -6.93 -9.90
C ARG A 4 -10.70 -8.19 -9.25
N PHE A 5 -10.60 -8.30 -7.93
CA PHE A 5 -9.89 -9.41 -7.25
C PHE A 5 -10.83 -10.50 -6.75
N LYS A 6 -11.41 -11.20 -7.72
CA LYS A 6 -12.28 -12.36 -7.53
C LYS A 6 -11.85 -13.43 -8.52
N VAL A 7 -11.63 -14.66 -8.03
CA VAL A 7 -11.33 -15.79 -8.92
C VAL A 7 -12.56 -16.08 -9.78
N THR A 8 -12.38 -16.19 -11.10
CA THR A 8 -13.45 -16.56 -12.03
C THR A 8 -13.82 -18.03 -11.91
N GLU A 9 -14.96 -18.43 -12.47
CA GLU A 9 -15.35 -19.83 -12.48
C GLU A 9 -14.31 -20.74 -13.15
N LYS A 10 -13.73 -20.30 -14.28
CA LYS A 10 -12.61 -20.96 -14.95
C LYS A 10 -11.31 -20.90 -14.14
N GLY A 11 -11.04 -19.76 -13.49
CA GLY A 11 -9.87 -19.58 -12.62
C GLY A 11 -9.88 -20.49 -11.39
N ARG A 12 -11.06 -20.82 -10.86
CA ARG A 12 -11.20 -21.75 -9.73
C ARG A 12 -10.69 -23.14 -10.07
N GLU A 13 -10.90 -23.58 -11.31
CA GLU A 13 -10.41 -24.86 -11.79
C GLU A 13 -8.87 -24.88 -11.92
N ILE A 14 -8.28 -23.78 -12.39
CA ILE A 14 -6.82 -23.61 -12.47
C ILE A 14 -6.20 -23.61 -11.06
N VAL A 15 -6.80 -22.85 -10.14
CA VAL A 15 -6.41 -22.81 -8.72
C VAL A 15 -6.53 -24.21 -8.08
N ARG A 16 -7.60 -24.95 -8.39
CA ARG A 16 -7.81 -26.32 -7.90
C ARG A 16 -6.71 -27.26 -8.40
N GLN A 17 -6.40 -27.24 -9.69
CA GLN A 17 -5.36 -28.08 -10.29
C GLN A 17 -3.96 -27.75 -9.75
N ALA A 18 -3.64 -26.46 -9.60
CA ALA A 18 -2.37 -26.02 -9.03
C ALA A 18 -2.20 -26.50 -7.59
N ARG A 19 -3.25 -26.39 -6.79
CA ARG A 19 -3.28 -26.86 -5.41
C ARG A 19 -3.14 -28.38 -5.30
N GLU A 20 -3.76 -29.14 -6.20
CA GLU A 20 -3.62 -30.60 -6.27
C GLU A 20 -2.19 -31.02 -6.63
N LYS A 21 -1.52 -30.30 -7.54
CA LYS A 21 -0.10 -30.51 -7.86
C LYS A 21 0.82 -30.27 -6.66
N MET A 22 0.44 -29.37 -5.76
CA MET A 22 1.18 -29.11 -4.51
C MET A 22 0.86 -30.10 -3.39
N GLY A 23 -0.05 -31.06 -3.60
CA GLY A 23 -0.46 -32.02 -2.58
C GLY A 23 -1.41 -31.47 -1.51
N TRP A 24 -1.90 -30.24 -1.69
CA TRP A 24 -2.68 -29.51 -0.69
C TRP A 24 -4.18 -29.82 -0.76
N LYS A 25 -4.58 -30.99 -0.26
CA LYS A 25 -5.99 -31.42 -0.25
C LYS A 25 -6.84 -30.56 0.70
N THR A 26 -8.08 -30.25 0.30
CA THR A 26 -9.06 -29.42 1.06
C THR A 26 -9.55 -30.10 2.33
N THR A 27 -9.26 -31.39 2.46
CA THR A 27 -9.77 -32.28 3.51
C THR A 27 -8.86 -32.37 4.72
N ASN A 28 -7.74 -31.64 4.76
CA ASN A 28 -6.84 -31.63 5.91
C ASN A 28 -6.98 -30.29 6.67
N PRO A 29 -7.82 -30.20 7.71
CA PRO A 29 -8.13 -28.95 8.41
C PRO A 29 -6.94 -28.34 9.19
N GLY A 30 -5.77 -28.98 9.18
CA GLY A 30 -4.51 -28.45 9.72
C GLY A 30 -3.44 -28.13 8.67
N ASN A 31 -3.76 -28.14 7.36
CA ASN A 31 -2.77 -27.75 6.36
C ASN A 31 -2.68 -26.21 6.24
N HIS A 32 -1.84 -25.63 7.09
CA HIS A 32 -1.53 -24.21 7.11
C HIS A 32 -0.37 -23.82 6.18
N GLU A 33 0.21 -24.77 5.44
CA GLU A 33 1.33 -24.52 4.50
C GLU A 33 1.04 -23.40 3.48
N PRO A 34 -0.18 -23.27 2.90
CA PRO A 34 -0.47 -22.17 1.99
C PRO A 34 -0.46 -20.80 2.68
N LEU A 35 -0.90 -20.74 3.93
CA LEU A 35 -0.96 -19.51 4.73
C LEU A 35 0.44 -19.09 5.19
N VAL A 36 1.25 -20.06 5.60
CA VAL A 36 2.67 -19.90 5.94
C VAL A 36 3.46 -19.40 4.73
N ALA A 37 3.30 -20.05 3.58
CA ALA A 37 3.96 -19.66 2.34
C ALA A 37 3.53 -18.25 1.89
N ALA A 38 2.24 -17.94 1.93
CA ALA A 38 1.72 -16.62 1.58
C ALA A 38 2.22 -15.54 2.55
N SER A 39 2.32 -15.85 3.84
CA SER A 39 2.85 -14.93 4.84
C SER A 39 4.32 -14.59 4.60
N LYS A 40 5.15 -15.59 4.26
CA LYS A 40 6.56 -15.38 3.90
C LYS A 40 6.72 -14.58 2.61
N ILE A 41 5.80 -14.69 1.67
CA ILE A 41 5.79 -13.85 0.46
C ILE A 41 5.48 -12.39 0.80
N LEU A 42 4.50 -12.15 1.69
CA LEU A 42 4.11 -10.79 2.07
C LEU A 42 5.08 -10.12 3.04
N ASN A 43 5.67 -10.89 3.95
CA ASN A 43 6.64 -10.41 4.91
C ASN A 43 7.65 -11.55 5.19
N PRO A 44 8.83 -11.54 4.53
CA PRO A 44 9.84 -12.58 4.68
C PRO A 44 10.35 -12.75 6.12
N ASP A 45 10.30 -11.68 6.92
CA ASP A 45 10.71 -11.67 8.32
C ASP A 45 9.59 -12.12 9.28
N THR A 46 8.46 -12.60 8.76
CA THR A 46 7.36 -13.08 9.61
C THR A 46 7.83 -14.27 10.44
N VAL A 47 7.94 -14.06 11.76
CA VAL A 47 8.13 -15.15 12.73
C VAL A 47 6.77 -15.80 12.96
N ILE A 48 6.61 -17.01 12.44
CA ILE A 48 5.38 -17.79 12.60
C ILE A 48 5.51 -18.56 13.92
N TYR A 49 4.74 -18.16 14.93
CA TYR A 49 4.72 -18.84 16.22
C TYR A 49 3.61 -19.89 16.25
N GLU A 50 3.96 -21.13 16.57
CA GLU A 50 3.01 -22.17 16.97
C GLU A 50 2.85 -22.08 18.49
N ASN A 51 1.93 -21.24 18.93
CA ASN A 51 1.64 -21.03 20.35
C ASN A 51 0.16 -21.36 20.57
N ALA A 52 -0.09 -22.39 21.40
CA ALA A 52 -1.42 -22.94 21.67
C ALA A 52 -2.42 -21.96 22.31
N TYR A 53 -1.97 -20.77 22.71
CA TYR A 53 -2.76 -19.75 23.41
C TYR A 53 -3.27 -18.63 22.48
N TYR A 54 -2.58 -18.35 21.37
CA TYR A 54 -2.92 -17.24 20.45
C TYR A 54 -3.22 -17.69 19.01
N GLY A 55 -3.02 -18.97 18.68
CA GLY A 55 -3.14 -19.47 17.30
C GLY A 55 -1.97 -19.02 16.42
N GLU A 56 -1.88 -19.60 15.21
CA GLU A 56 -0.83 -19.25 14.25
C GLU A 56 -0.98 -17.79 13.79
N VAL A 57 0.07 -16.98 13.99
CA VAL A 57 0.11 -15.57 13.57
C VAL A 57 0.69 -15.46 12.16
N TYR A 58 -0.14 -15.03 11.20
CA TYR A 58 0.23 -14.83 9.80
C TYR A 58 0.45 -13.35 9.47
N ALA A 59 0.98 -13.08 8.28
CA ALA A 59 1.06 -11.72 7.76
C ALA A 59 -0.35 -11.08 7.67
N ASP A 60 -0.40 -9.75 7.83
CA ASP A 60 -1.66 -9.01 7.87
C ASP A 60 -2.59 -9.38 6.68
N GLY A 61 -3.83 -9.72 6.99
CA GLY A 61 -4.85 -10.15 6.01
C GLY A 61 -4.78 -11.60 5.54
N ILE A 62 -3.76 -12.38 5.92
CA ILE A 62 -3.68 -13.83 5.67
C ILE A 62 -4.32 -14.58 6.84
N ASN A 63 -5.34 -15.37 6.57
CA ASN A 63 -5.96 -16.28 7.52
C ASN A 63 -6.77 -17.36 6.78
N THR A 64 -7.30 -18.33 7.52
CA THR A 64 -8.14 -19.40 6.97
C THR A 64 -9.37 -18.87 6.23
N SER A 65 -9.96 -17.77 6.70
CA SER A 65 -11.14 -17.16 6.08
C SER A 65 -10.82 -16.45 4.76
N SER A 66 -9.70 -15.73 4.66
CA SER A 66 -9.26 -15.12 3.41
C SER A 66 -8.85 -16.18 2.39
N TRP A 67 -8.21 -17.27 2.82
CA TRP A 67 -7.90 -18.39 1.95
C TRP A 67 -9.15 -19.09 1.40
N LYS A 68 -10.11 -19.38 2.27
CA LYS A 68 -11.40 -19.95 1.85
C LYS A 68 -12.12 -19.05 0.85
N ARG A 69 -12.19 -17.74 1.15
CA ARG A 69 -12.76 -16.75 0.24
C ARG A 69 -12.04 -16.73 -1.10
N PHE A 70 -10.71 -16.79 -1.13
CA PHE A 70 -9.95 -16.86 -2.37
C PHE A 70 -10.33 -18.10 -3.20
N LEU A 71 -10.36 -19.30 -2.59
CA LEU A 71 -10.71 -20.55 -3.27
C LEU A 71 -12.15 -20.57 -3.82
N GLU A 72 -13.09 -20.01 -3.07
CA GLU A 72 -14.50 -19.93 -3.46
C GLU A 72 -14.75 -18.84 -4.52
N GLY A 73 -13.73 -18.03 -4.83
CA GLY A 73 -13.86 -16.88 -5.71
C GLY A 73 -14.70 -15.78 -5.07
N HIS A 74 -14.52 -15.50 -3.79
CA HIS A 74 -15.00 -14.32 -3.10
C HIS A 74 -13.91 -13.25 -3.04
N LYS A 75 -14.31 -12.00 -2.77
CA LYS A 75 -13.39 -10.87 -2.70
C LYS A 75 -12.42 -11.03 -1.52
N VAL A 76 -11.15 -10.79 -1.77
CA VAL A 76 -10.08 -10.66 -0.77
C VAL A 76 -9.24 -9.43 -1.10
N ALA A 77 -8.42 -8.98 -0.14
CA ALA A 77 -7.49 -7.88 -0.39
C ALA A 77 -6.51 -8.26 -1.52
N GLU A 78 -6.17 -7.32 -2.38
CA GLU A 78 -5.32 -7.56 -3.54
C GLU A 78 -3.96 -8.16 -3.17
N ARG A 79 -3.28 -7.61 -2.17
CA ARG A 79 -2.01 -8.17 -1.68
C ARG A 79 -2.13 -9.65 -1.28
N VAL A 80 -3.26 -10.01 -0.67
CA VAL A 80 -3.57 -11.36 -0.22
C VAL A 80 -3.86 -12.27 -1.42
N PHE A 81 -4.61 -11.77 -2.40
CA PHE A 81 -4.89 -12.45 -3.66
C PHE A 81 -3.59 -12.78 -4.42
N CYS A 82 -2.73 -11.78 -4.61
CA CYS A 82 -1.45 -11.93 -5.30
C CYS A 82 -0.53 -12.90 -4.56
N ALA A 83 -0.46 -12.83 -3.23
CA ALA A 83 0.31 -13.79 -2.44
C ALA A 83 -0.19 -15.22 -2.68
N TYR A 84 -1.49 -15.47 -2.65
CA TYR A 84 -2.06 -16.79 -2.91
C TYR A 84 -1.80 -17.30 -4.34
N CYS A 85 -1.91 -16.44 -5.36
CA CYS A 85 -1.55 -16.79 -6.73
C CYS A 85 -0.06 -17.15 -6.86
N SER A 86 0.83 -16.37 -6.24
CA SER A 86 2.27 -16.63 -6.23
C SER A 86 2.62 -17.94 -5.53
N VAL A 87 1.95 -18.23 -4.39
CA VAL A 87 2.10 -19.50 -3.70
C VAL A 87 1.71 -20.66 -4.62
N LEU A 88 0.57 -20.56 -5.32
CA LEU A 88 0.09 -21.59 -6.23
C LEU A 88 0.80 -21.63 -7.58
N LYS A 89 1.73 -20.71 -7.83
CA LYS A 89 2.44 -20.54 -9.12
C LYS A 89 1.47 -20.43 -10.30
N VAL A 90 0.38 -19.70 -10.11
CA VAL A 90 -0.62 -19.43 -11.14
C VAL A 90 -0.52 -17.98 -11.59
N GLU A 91 -0.62 -17.76 -12.90
CA GLU A 91 -0.61 -16.43 -13.50
C GLU A 91 -1.93 -15.72 -13.24
N LEU A 92 -1.88 -14.47 -12.77
CA LEU A 92 -3.06 -13.67 -12.42
C LEU A 92 -4.08 -13.60 -13.58
N LYS A 93 -3.59 -13.40 -14.80
CA LYS A 93 -4.38 -13.30 -16.04
C LYS A 93 -5.23 -14.54 -16.34
N ASP A 94 -4.84 -15.70 -15.82
CA ASP A 94 -5.55 -16.96 -16.06
C ASP A 94 -6.63 -17.20 -14.99
N VAL A 95 -6.59 -16.44 -13.89
CA VAL A 95 -7.43 -16.64 -12.70
C VAL A 95 -8.50 -15.55 -12.56
N ILE A 96 -8.29 -14.37 -13.14
CA ILE A 96 -9.22 -13.22 -13.14
C ILE A 96 -9.89 -13.04 -14.51
N ASP A 97 -11.05 -12.39 -14.53
CA ASP A 97 -11.71 -12.02 -15.79
C ASP A 97 -11.14 -10.70 -16.29
N LEU A 98 -10.45 -10.73 -17.43
CA LEU A 98 -9.93 -9.56 -18.10
C LEU A 98 -10.87 -9.04 -19.21
N SER A 99 -12.03 -9.69 -19.43
CA SER A 99 -12.92 -9.43 -20.57
C SER A 99 -13.76 -8.14 -20.45
N GLU A 100 -13.66 -7.36 -19.37
CA GLU A 100 -14.27 -6.02 -19.30
C GLU A 100 -13.43 -4.92 -19.99
N THR A 101 -12.34 -5.25 -20.70
CA THR A 101 -11.44 -4.23 -21.29
C THR A 101 -10.94 -4.52 -22.71
N GLU A 102 -11.71 -5.20 -23.56
CA GLU A 102 -11.44 -5.16 -25.01
C GLU A 102 -12.11 -3.94 -25.64
N GLY A 103 -11.44 -2.80 -25.54
CA GLY A 103 -11.92 -1.55 -26.11
C GLY A 103 -11.02 -0.36 -25.80
N SER A 104 -9.87 -0.32 -26.48
CA SER A 104 -8.98 0.85 -26.62
C SER A 104 -8.36 1.45 -25.33
N ILE A 105 -7.10 1.08 -25.07
CA ILE A 105 -5.90 1.92 -24.88
C ILE A 105 -4.80 1.04 -24.22
N PRO A 106 -3.57 0.98 -24.76
CA PRO A 106 -2.53 0.11 -24.21
C PRO A 106 -1.94 0.68 -22.91
N PHE A 107 -1.51 -0.23 -22.03
CA PHE A 107 -0.77 0.01 -20.78
C PHE A 107 -1.61 0.41 -19.55
N VAL A 108 -2.46 -0.49 -19.05
CA VAL A 108 -3.02 -0.38 -17.69
C VAL A 108 -2.23 -1.26 -16.73
N LEU A 109 -1.17 -0.65 -16.21
CA LEU A 109 -0.66 -0.71 -14.83
C LEU A 109 -1.16 -1.89 -13.97
N LEU A 110 -0.24 -2.81 -13.68
CA LEU A 110 -0.21 -3.58 -12.44
C LEU A 110 -0.46 -2.62 -11.24
N PRO A 111 -0.99 -3.10 -10.09
CA PRO A 111 -1.07 -2.27 -8.89
C PRO A 111 0.30 -1.66 -8.60
N LEU A 112 0.39 -0.33 -8.76
CA LEU A 112 1.60 0.48 -8.60
C LEU A 112 2.08 0.57 -7.14
N THR A 113 1.66 -0.35 -6.28
CA THR A 113 1.92 -0.28 -4.86
C THR A 113 3.29 -0.86 -4.54
N SER A 114 3.73 -1.96 -5.16
CA SER A 114 5.06 -2.56 -4.92
C SER A 114 5.95 -2.77 -6.15
N ASP A 115 5.72 -2.03 -7.24
CA ASP A 115 6.55 -2.13 -8.45
C ASP A 115 8.02 -1.73 -8.13
N PRO A 116 9.00 -2.62 -8.28
CA PRO A 116 10.41 -2.30 -8.06
C PRO A 116 10.91 -1.15 -8.95
N GLN A 117 10.26 -0.92 -10.09
CA GLN A 117 10.56 0.15 -11.04
C GLN A 117 9.86 1.46 -10.69
N ASP A 118 8.97 1.50 -9.71
CA ASP A 118 8.42 2.73 -9.16
C ASP A 118 9.30 3.17 -7.99
N THR A 119 10.05 4.27 -8.17
CA THR A 119 10.96 4.79 -7.14
C THR A 119 10.96 6.31 -7.09
N SER A 120 11.27 6.85 -5.92
CA SER A 120 11.41 8.29 -5.68
C SER A 120 12.68 8.62 -4.92
N VAL A 121 13.22 9.83 -5.11
CA VAL A 121 14.27 10.38 -4.26
C VAL A 121 13.85 11.73 -3.72
N PHE A 122 14.16 11.99 -2.46
CA PHE A 122 13.99 13.29 -1.84
C PHE A 122 15.10 14.25 -2.29
N ILE A 123 14.74 15.50 -2.61
CA ILE A 123 15.69 16.53 -3.03
C ILE A 123 15.82 17.62 -1.97
N SER A 124 14.70 18.23 -1.56
CA SER A 124 14.74 19.36 -0.64
C SER A 124 13.41 19.57 0.07
N VAL A 125 13.46 20.30 1.20
CA VAL A 125 12.30 20.74 1.98
C VAL A 125 12.37 22.26 2.15
N LYS A 126 11.21 22.93 2.12
CA LYS A 126 11.10 24.38 2.26
C LYS A 126 11.25 24.84 3.71
N ILE A 127 10.56 24.17 4.64
CA ILE A 127 10.63 24.47 6.08
C ILE A 127 11.37 23.32 6.75
N PRO A 128 12.60 23.54 7.26
CA PRO A 128 13.36 22.50 7.95
C PRO A 128 12.65 21.97 9.20
N ASP A 129 12.94 20.72 9.55
CA ASP A 129 12.43 20.14 10.79
C ASP A 129 12.97 20.88 12.02
N GLY A 130 12.13 21.02 13.04
CA GLY A 130 12.45 21.76 14.27
C GLY A 130 12.33 23.27 14.11
N THR A 131 11.71 23.77 13.03
CA THR A 131 11.39 25.20 12.92
C THR A 131 10.44 25.61 14.05
N ILE A 132 10.76 26.74 14.69
CA ILE A 132 9.91 27.37 15.71
C ILE A 132 8.79 28.12 15.00
N MET A 133 7.54 27.87 15.40
CA MET A 133 6.33 28.48 14.87
C MET A 133 5.54 29.15 15.99
N GLU A 134 4.80 30.20 15.66
CA GLU A 134 3.83 30.78 16.57
C GLU A 134 2.60 29.88 16.72
N ARG A 135 1.92 30.00 17.86
CA ARG A 135 0.64 29.32 18.09
C ARG A 135 -0.37 29.68 17.00
N GLY A 136 -0.95 28.66 16.40
CA GLY A 136 -1.94 28.85 15.35
C GLY A 136 -1.40 29.39 14.02
N GLU A 137 -0.08 29.51 13.84
CA GLU A 137 0.53 30.02 12.61
C GLU A 137 0.14 29.16 11.40
N GLU A 138 -0.30 29.82 10.32
CA GLU A 138 -0.52 29.16 9.03
C GLU A 138 0.76 29.21 8.19
N PHE A 139 1.18 28.07 7.67
CA PHE A 139 2.40 27.96 6.87
C PHE A 139 2.24 26.99 5.71
N ILE A 140 3.12 27.11 4.71
CA ILE A 140 3.15 26.23 3.55
C ILE A 140 4.43 25.40 3.59
N GLN A 141 4.30 24.13 3.94
CA GLN A 141 5.38 23.17 3.82
C GLN A 141 5.45 22.67 2.37
N ALA A 142 6.65 22.58 1.82
CA ALA A 142 6.85 22.09 0.46
C ALA A 142 8.06 21.14 0.42
N TRP A 143 7.89 20.01 -0.26
CA TRP A 143 8.96 19.06 -0.51
C TRP A 143 9.17 18.91 -2.00
N LYS A 144 10.43 18.95 -2.42
CA LYS A 144 10.85 18.59 -3.78
C LYS A 144 11.31 17.14 -3.78
N ILE A 145 10.68 16.34 -4.63
CA ILE A 145 11.04 14.95 -4.86
C ILE A 145 11.23 14.71 -6.35
N ARG A 146 11.99 13.68 -6.72
CA ARG A 146 12.17 13.25 -8.12
C ARG A 146 11.68 11.83 -8.32
N ASN A 147 11.02 11.61 -9.44
CA ASN A 147 10.69 10.29 -9.93
C ASN A 147 11.95 9.67 -10.54
N THR A 148 12.53 8.69 -9.84
CA THR A 148 13.73 7.95 -10.31
C THR A 148 13.37 6.60 -10.90
N GLY A 149 12.08 6.27 -10.92
CA GLY A 149 11.57 5.04 -11.50
C GLY A 149 11.27 5.17 -12.99
N ASN A 150 10.71 4.10 -13.55
CA ASN A 150 10.25 4.05 -14.94
C ASN A 150 8.73 4.26 -15.06
N VAL A 151 8.04 4.41 -13.94
CA VAL A 151 6.59 4.61 -13.88
C VAL A 151 6.25 6.10 -13.87
N ILE A 152 5.38 6.54 -14.78
CA ILE A 152 4.82 7.89 -14.74
C ILE A 152 3.91 8.03 -13.50
N TRP A 153 4.14 9.06 -12.69
CA TRP A 153 3.24 9.40 -11.59
C TRP A 153 2.03 10.15 -12.14
N ARG A 154 0.92 9.45 -12.32
CA ARG A 154 -0.37 10.02 -12.74
C ARG A 154 -1.43 9.75 -11.68
N ASN A 155 -2.30 10.74 -11.42
CA ASN A 155 -3.40 10.65 -10.46
C ASN A 155 -2.99 10.29 -9.02
N ARG A 156 -1.73 10.55 -8.66
CA ARG A 156 -1.23 10.31 -7.31
C ARG A 156 -1.59 11.45 -6.38
N LYS A 157 -1.71 11.13 -5.10
CA LYS A 157 -1.97 12.08 -4.02
C LYS A 157 -0.91 11.91 -2.94
N LEU A 158 -0.59 12.99 -2.26
CA LEU A 158 0.10 12.97 -0.99
C LEU A 158 -0.96 12.91 0.11
N THR A 159 -0.96 11.82 0.89
CA THR A 159 -2.02 11.50 1.86
C THR A 159 -1.47 11.56 3.28
N ARG A 160 -2.07 12.41 4.11
CA ARG A 160 -1.75 12.57 5.54
C ARG A 160 -1.90 11.23 6.25
N GLN A 161 -0.95 10.84 7.07
CA GLN A 161 -1.03 9.68 7.95
C GLN A 161 -1.48 10.13 9.35
N GLY A 162 -2.34 9.34 9.98
CA GLY A 162 -2.95 9.71 11.26
C GLY A 162 -3.99 10.83 11.16
N ALA A 163 -4.25 11.49 12.29
CA ALA A 163 -5.24 12.55 12.40
C ALA A 163 -4.80 13.83 11.66
N CYS A 164 -5.75 14.50 11.01
CA CYS A 164 -5.53 15.75 10.26
C CYS A 164 -5.65 17.02 11.10
N LYS A 165 -6.15 16.89 12.34
CA LYS A 165 -6.36 17.97 13.31
C LYS A 165 -6.53 17.36 14.70
N GLY A 166 -6.27 18.14 15.74
CA GLY A 166 -6.41 17.73 17.14
C GLY A 166 -5.58 18.61 18.06
N LEU A 167 -5.78 18.46 19.38
CA LEU A 167 -4.99 19.19 20.37
C LEU A 167 -3.50 18.81 20.23
N GLY A 168 -2.64 19.81 20.06
CA GLY A 168 -1.20 19.60 19.87
C GLY A 168 -0.81 19.01 18.50
N LEU A 169 -1.72 18.90 17.53
CA LEU A 169 -1.45 18.38 16.19
C LEU A 169 -1.40 19.47 15.13
N ILE A 170 -0.48 19.33 14.18
CA ILE A 170 -0.47 20.15 12.96
C ILE A 170 -1.74 19.87 12.15
N SER A 171 -2.51 20.91 11.87
CA SER A 171 -3.71 20.81 11.03
C SER A 171 -3.33 20.76 9.55
N SER A 172 -3.95 19.87 8.78
CA SER A 172 -3.71 19.75 7.34
C SER A 172 -4.93 19.23 6.56
N PRO A 173 -4.96 19.41 5.24
CA PRO A 173 -5.80 18.59 4.36
C PRO A 173 -5.46 17.10 4.49
N ARG A 174 -6.44 16.22 4.22
CA ARG A 174 -6.20 14.77 4.17
C ARG A 174 -5.36 14.38 2.95
N HIS A 175 -5.61 15.02 1.82
CA HIS A 175 -4.97 14.73 0.55
C HIS A 175 -4.55 16.02 -0.16
N VAL A 176 -3.41 15.96 -0.83
CA VAL A 176 -2.97 16.96 -1.81
C VAL A 176 -2.63 16.26 -3.11
N LYS A 177 -3.03 16.82 -4.25
CA LYS A 177 -2.72 16.23 -5.56
C LYS A 177 -1.22 16.35 -5.84
N ILE A 178 -0.64 15.29 -6.38
CA ILE A 178 0.72 15.34 -6.92
C ILE A 178 0.59 15.58 -8.44
N PRO A 179 1.23 16.63 -8.98
CA PRO A 179 1.27 16.85 -10.42
C PRO A 179 1.75 15.63 -11.20
N LEU A 180 1.33 15.52 -12.46
CA LEU A 180 1.86 14.49 -13.35
C LEU A 180 3.38 14.64 -13.41
N THR A 181 4.11 13.57 -13.12
CA THR A 181 5.59 13.58 -13.06
C THR A 181 6.15 12.39 -13.82
N ASN A 182 6.86 12.64 -14.92
CA ASN A 182 7.47 11.59 -15.73
C ASN A 182 8.74 11.02 -15.06
N PRO A 183 9.21 9.84 -15.47
CA PRO A 183 10.55 9.34 -15.13
C PRO A 183 11.63 10.41 -15.33
N GLY A 184 12.49 10.59 -14.32
CA GLY A 184 13.56 11.60 -14.29
C GLY A 184 13.11 13.00 -13.85
N GLU A 185 11.82 13.33 -13.90
CA GLU A 185 11.32 14.66 -13.53
C GLU A 185 11.23 14.87 -12.02
N SER A 186 11.32 16.13 -11.60
CA SER A 186 11.16 16.56 -10.21
C SER A 186 9.87 17.33 -10.03
N VAL A 187 9.25 17.19 -8.86
CA VAL A 187 7.97 17.83 -8.53
C VAL A 187 8.03 18.55 -7.17
N GLU A 188 7.59 19.80 -7.21
CA GLU A 188 7.16 20.68 -6.10
C GLU A 188 5.85 20.20 -5.43
N ILE A 189 5.84 19.58 -4.25
CA ILE A 189 4.58 19.25 -3.55
C ILE A 189 4.40 20.17 -2.35
N SER A 190 3.43 21.09 -2.43
CA SER A 190 3.10 22.07 -1.38
C SER A 190 1.84 21.70 -0.60
N VAL A 191 1.88 21.81 0.72
CA VAL A 191 0.75 21.55 1.63
C VAL A 191 0.57 22.75 2.56
N LYS A 192 -0.65 23.29 2.61
CA LYS A 192 -1.06 24.30 3.58
C LYS A 192 -1.29 23.65 4.94
N LEU A 193 -0.64 24.15 5.97
CA LEU A 193 -0.64 23.62 7.33
C LEU A 193 -0.96 24.74 8.33
N LYS A 194 -1.45 24.35 9.52
CA LYS A 194 -1.60 25.27 10.65
C LYS A 194 -0.99 24.65 11.91
N ALA A 195 -0.15 25.39 12.61
CA ALA A 195 0.43 25.00 13.88
C ALA A 195 -0.67 24.86 14.96
N PRO A 196 -0.49 23.97 15.97
CA PRO A 196 -1.42 23.90 17.09
C PRO A 196 -1.43 25.20 17.92
N GLU A 197 -2.50 25.40 18.68
CA GLU A 197 -2.65 26.56 19.60
C GLU A 197 -1.93 26.35 20.95
N VAL A 198 -1.33 25.18 21.16
CA VAL A 198 -0.69 24.78 22.42
C VAL A 198 0.79 24.62 22.19
N GLU A 199 1.59 25.11 23.14
CA GLU A 199 3.05 24.89 23.18
C GLU A 199 3.35 23.40 23.14
N THR A 200 4.04 22.96 22.09
CA THR A 200 4.33 21.54 21.89
C THR A 200 5.40 21.33 20.83
N THR A 201 5.98 20.13 20.83
CA THR A 201 6.73 19.60 19.69
C THR A 201 5.84 18.60 18.98
N THR A 202 5.58 18.83 17.70
CA THR A 202 4.62 18.02 16.94
C THR A 202 5.13 17.73 15.53
N TYR A 203 4.59 16.68 14.94
CA TYR A 203 4.96 16.26 13.59
C TYR A 203 3.73 15.85 12.79
N ALA A 204 3.88 15.87 11.48
CA ALA A 204 2.91 15.35 10.54
C ALA A 204 3.62 14.53 9.46
N LEU A 205 2.99 13.42 9.08
CA LEU A 205 3.54 12.41 8.18
C LEU A 205 2.63 12.24 6.96
N TRP A 206 3.21 12.03 5.79
CA TRP A 206 2.49 11.79 4.54
C TRP A 206 3.10 10.66 3.74
N LYS A 207 2.22 9.92 3.05
CA LYS A 207 2.59 8.89 2.08
C LYS A 207 1.97 9.23 0.73
N MET A 208 2.69 8.91 -0.34
CA MET A 208 2.12 8.93 -1.68
C MET A 208 1.11 7.79 -1.82
N THR A 209 -0.02 8.07 -2.45
CA THR A 209 -1.09 7.09 -2.68
C THR A 209 -1.66 7.21 -4.09
N LEU A 210 -2.11 6.08 -4.64
CA LEU A 210 -2.91 6.00 -5.86
C LEU A 210 -4.17 5.19 -5.54
N ASN A 211 -5.35 5.70 -5.89
CA ASN A 211 -6.63 5.06 -5.58
C ASN A 211 -6.78 4.67 -4.09
N ASP A 212 -6.26 5.52 -3.21
CA ASP A 212 -6.22 5.35 -1.75
C ASP A 212 -5.33 4.20 -1.23
N GLU A 213 -4.57 3.55 -2.11
CA GLU A 213 -3.54 2.59 -1.76
C GLU A 213 -2.16 3.24 -1.68
N LEU A 214 -1.30 2.74 -0.79
CA LEU A 214 0.05 3.28 -0.60
C LEU A 214 0.94 2.98 -1.82
N CYS A 215 1.56 4.03 -2.37
CA CYS A 215 2.74 3.88 -3.20
C CYS A 215 3.94 3.62 -2.28
N PHE A 216 4.85 2.73 -2.69
CA PHE A 216 6.09 2.44 -1.96
C PHE A 216 5.88 1.98 -0.50
N PRO A 217 4.98 1.02 -0.21
CA PRO A 217 4.64 0.61 1.14
C PRO A 217 5.87 0.14 1.92
N ASP A 218 6.77 -0.60 1.25
CA ASP A 218 7.90 -1.25 1.90
C ASP A 218 9.21 -0.45 1.80
N ARG A 219 9.34 0.44 0.80
CA ARG A 219 10.61 1.13 0.49
C ARG A 219 10.85 2.37 1.37
N TYR A 220 9.82 3.17 1.62
CA TYR A 220 9.96 4.44 2.35
C TYR A 220 9.12 4.39 3.62
N LYS A 221 9.64 3.78 4.69
CA LYS A 221 8.89 3.53 5.95
C LYS A 221 8.11 4.75 6.46
N HIS A 222 8.73 5.93 6.44
CA HIS A 222 8.13 7.16 6.97
C HIS A 222 7.46 7.98 5.85
N GLY A 223 8.04 8.07 4.65
CA GLY A 223 7.52 8.95 3.60
C GLY A 223 7.99 10.39 3.81
N LEU A 224 7.15 11.38 3.50
CA LEU A 224 7.46 12.80 3.74
C LEU A 224 6.90 13.23 5.09
N PHE A 225 7.65 14.01 5.85
CA PHE A 225 7.18 14.52 7.13
C PHE A 225 7.67 15.94 7.40
N THR A 226 7.10 16.54 8.43
CA THR A 226 7.55 17.82 8.99
C THR A 226 7.46 17.73 10.50
N VAL A 227 8.46 18.30 11.18
CA VAL A 227 8.49 18.49 12.64
C VAL A 227 8.58 19.99 12.93
N ILE A 228 7.77 20.49 13.86
CA ILE A 228 7.82 21.89 14.32
C ILE A 228 7.81 21.96 15.84
N HIS A 229 8.34 23.06 16.38
CA HIS A 229 8.19 23.45 17.78
C HIS A 229 7.28 24.67 17.84
N VAL A 230 6.28 24.63 18.70
CA VAL A 230 5.35 25.75 18.91
C VAL A 230 5.62 26.37 20.28
N LEU A 231 5.80 27.70 20.28
CA LEU A 231 5.97 28.54 21.47
C LEU A 231 4.80 29.54 21.55
#